data_AF-A0A845UUK8-F1
#
_entry.id   AF-A0A845UUK8-F1
#
_cell.length_a   1.000
_cell.length_b   1.000
_cell.length_c   1.000
_cell.angle_alpha   90.00
_cell.angle_beta   90.00
_cell.angle_gamma   90.00
#
_symmetry.space_group_name_H-M   'P 1'
#
loop_
_entity.id
_entity.type
_entity.pdbx_description
1 polymer ?
#
loop_
_entity_poly.entity_id
_entity_poly.type
_entity_poly.pdbx_seq_one_letter_code
_entity_poly.pdbx_strand_id
1 'polypeptide(L)'
;MRLFIDANLPPALAFALDKLTQPEGHSVSHLTQRFSRSTPDHEWISALATEGEWIVITQDRFKKNDLEKKVFRESGLTAFFLMKGWSSLTYWEKSWKLVRWWPAVIDQAERVQPGASFEIPVNFSGNGKFRQYNY
;
A
#
# COMPACT_ATOMS: atom_id res chain seq x y z
N MET A 1 6.33 8.16 -8.86
CA MET A 1 5.17 7.24 -8.85
C MET A 1 4.12 7.73 -7.86
N ARG A 2 2.90 7.18 -7.91
CA ARG A 2 1.79 7.56 -7.03
C ARG A 2 1.46 6.41 -6.07
N LEU A 3 1.59 6.63 -4.77
CA LEU A 3 1.26 5.63 -3.75
C LEU A 3 -0.05 5.97 -3.07
N PHE A 4 -0.87 4.96 -2.86
CA PHE A 4 -2.17 5.06 -2.22
C PHE A 4 -2.15 4.32 -0.89
N ILE A 5 -2.51 5.02 0.19
CA ILE A 5 -2.61 4.47 1.54
C ILE A 5 -4.08 4.24 1.87
N ASP A 6 -4.43 2.98 2.12
CA ASP A 6 -5.77 2.57 2.50
C ASP A 6 -6.18 3.11 3.90
N ALA A 7 -7.48 3.23 4.17
CA ALA A 7 -8.05 3.76 5.40
C ALA A 7 -7.74 2.95 6.66
N ASN A 8 -7.23 1.71 6.52
CA ASN A 8 -6.73 0.91 7.64
C ASN A 8 -5.37 1.41 8.20
N LEU A 9 -4.76 2.39 7.54
CA LEU A 9 -3.55 3.08 7.99
C LEU A 9 -3.87 4.51 8.46
N PRO A 10 -3.11 5.06 9.42
CA PRO A 10 -3.39 6.41 9.92
C PRO A 10 -3.18 7.48 8.83
N PRO A 11 -4.11 8.44 8.65
CA PRO A 11 -3.94 9.52 7.68
C PRO A 11 -2.67 10.34 7.91
N ALA A 12 -2.34 10.63 9.17
CA ALA A 12 -1.12 11.37 9.54
C ALA A 12 0.16 10.69 9.03
N LEU A 13 0.20 9.35 9.02
CA LEU A 13 1.32 8.59 8.48
C LEU A 13 1.42 8.76 6.96
N ALA A 14 0.29 8.70 6.24
CA ALA A 14 0.27 8.96 4.80
C ALA A 14 0.74 10.37 4.45
N PHE A 15 0.31 11.39 5.20
CA PHE A 15 0.76 12.78 5.00
C PHE A 15 2.26 12.96 5.27
N ALA A 16 2.79 12.31 6.32
CA ALA A 16 4.22 12.34 6.57
C ALA A 16 5.01 11.69 5.43
N LEU A 17 4.56 10.53 4.95
CA LEU A 17 5.19 9.83 3.83
C LEU A 17 5.12 10.63 2.52
N ASP A 18 4.00 11.32 2.26
CA ASP A 18 3.90 12.25 1.13
C ASP A 18 5.02 13.30 1.18
N LYS A 19 5.20 13.96 2.32
CA LYS A 19 6.24 14.99 2.48
C LYS A 19 7.65 14.43 2.37
N LEU A 20 7.89 13.24 2.92
CA LEU A 20 9.21 12.62 2.89
C LEU A 20 9.60 12.14 1.48
N THR A 21 8.63 11.75 0.65
CA THR A 21 8.90 11.18 -0.68
C THR A 21 8.93 12.23 -1.80
N GLN A 22 8.44 13.45 -1.55
CA GLN A 22 8.42 14.55 -2.53
C GLN A 22 9.78 14.87 -3.17
N PRO A 23 10.92 14.89 -2.44
CA PRO A 23 12.24 15.12 -3.03
C PRO A 23 12.65 14.09 -4.09
N GLU A 24 12.06 12.89 -4.04
CA GLU A 24 12.28 11.80 -5.01
C GLU A 24 11.28 11.87 -6.19
N GLY A 25 10.45 12.91 -6.26
CA GLY A 25 9.45 13.08 -7.33
C GLY A 25 8.27 12.11 -7.21
N HIS A 26 7.98 11.61 -6.00
CA HIS A 26 6.87 10.72 -5.71
C HIS A 26 5.77 11.45 -4.93
N SER A 27 4.59 10.85 -4.86
CA SER A 27 3.48 11.37 -4.06
C SER A 27 2.73 10.26 -3.34
N VAL A 28 2.14 10.60 -2.20
CA VAL A 28 1.33 9.68 -1.39
C VAL A 28 -0.04 10.29 -1.17
N SER A 29 -1.09 9.51 -1.39
CA SER A 29 -2.47 9.90 -1.10
C SER A 29 -3.11 8.89 -0.16
N HIS A 30 -3.66 9.39 0.95
CA HIS A 30 -4.56 8.60 1.79
C HIS A 30 -5.94 8.47 1.13
N LEU A 31 -6.66 7.37 1.41
CA LEU A 31 -8.01 7.13 0.93
C LEU A 31 -8.92 8.35 1.10
N THR A 32 -8.93 8.96 2.27
CA THR A 32 -9.82 10.10 2.58
C THR A 32 -9.48 11.41 1.86
N GLN A 33 -8.33 11.50 1.17
CA GLN A 33 -8.03 12.64 0.31
C GLN A 33 -8.71 12.52 -1.06
N ARG A 34 -9.17 11.32 -1.41
CA ARG A 34 -9.65 10.98 -2.76
C ARG A 34 -11.07 10.40 -2.77
N PHE A 35 -11.45 9.70 -1.70
CA PHE A 35 -12.71 8.98 -1.56
C PHE A 35 -13.33 9.24 -0.19
N SER A 36 -14.63 8.96 -0.05
CA SER A 36 -15.27 8.93 1.27
C SER A 36 -14.67 7.79 2.09
N ARG A 37 -14.59 7.95 3.41
CA ARG A 37 -14.17 6.85 4.31
C ARG A 37 -15.09 5.63 4.22
N SER A 38 -16.33 5.81 3.77
CA SER A 38 -17.31 4.74 3.58
C SER A 38 -17.30 4.13 2.16
N THR A 39 -16.42 4.59 1.27
CA THR A 39 -16.34 4.08 -0.10
C THR A 39 -15.93 2.60 -0.07
N PRO A 40 -16.71 1.69 -0.68
CA PRO A 40 -16.39 0.27 -0.76
C PRO A 40 -15.08 -0.01 -1.51
N ASP A 41 -14.41 -1.11 -1.16
CA ASP A 41 -13.08 -1.41 -1.70
C ASP A 41 -13.06 -1.57 -3.21
N HIS A 42 -14.02 -2.29 -3.76
CA HIS A 42 -14.13 -2.49 -5.21
C HIS A 42 -14.30 -1.17 -6.00
N GLU A 43 -14.91 -0.14 -5.42
CA GLU A 43 -15.11 1.15 -6.08
C GLU A 43 -13.80 1.92 -6.18
N TRP A 44 -13.09 2.12 -5.06
CA TRP A 44 -11.83 2.86 -5.09
C TRP A 44 -10.75 2.08 -5.84
N ILE A 45 -10.70 0.75 -5.73
CA ILE A 45 -9.77 -0.09 -6.52
C ILE A 45 -10.00 0.13 -8.02
N SER A 46 -11.25 0.08 -8.48
CA SER A 46 -11.59 0.27 -9.90
C SER A 46 -11.23 1.67 -10.40
N ALA A 47 -11.43 2.70 -9.56
CA ALA A 47 -11.06 4.07 -9.89
C ALA A 47 -9.53 4.22 -10.03
N LEU A 48 -8.75 3.70 -9.08
CA LEU A 48 -7.28 3.72 -9.17
C LEU A 48 -6.76 2.93 -10.39
N ALA A 49 -7.38 1.79 -10.70
CA ALA A 49 -7.03 0.98 -11.87
C ALA A 49 -7.20 1.76 -13.18
N THR A 50 -8.31 2.49 -13.30
CA THR A 50 -8.63 3.31 -14.46
C THR A 50 -7.65 4.47 -14.64
N GLU A 51 -7.21 5.08 -13.54
CA GLU A 51 -6.23 6.17 -13.57
C GLU A 51 -4.80 5.71 -13.86
N GLY A 52 -4.47 4.46 -13.53
CA GLY A 52 -3.14 3.89 -13.69
C GLY A 52 -2.07 4.48 -12.77
N GLU A 53 -0.88 3.87 -12.80
CA GLU A 53 0.33 4.31 -12.07
C GLU A 53 0.24 4.36 -10.54
N TRP A 54 -0.82 3.77 -9.97
CA TRP A 54 -1.03 3.68 -8.53
C TRP A 54 -0.44 2.40 -7.95
N ILE A 55 0.20 2.56 -6.79
CA ILE A 55 0.67 1.45 -5.95
C ILE A 55 -0.06 1.52 -4.63
N VAL A 56 -0.68 0.42 -4.22
CA VAL A 56 -1.50 0.36 -3.01
C VAL A 56 -0.68 -0.15 -1.82
N ILE A 57 -0.78 0.51 -0.67
CA ILE A 57 -0.29 0.02 0.62
C ILE A 57 -1.49 -0.22 1.53
N THR A 58 -1.68 -1.47 1.99
CA THR A 58 -2.85 -1.84 2.80
C THR A 58 -2.52 -2.93 3.82
N GLN A 59 -3.25 -2.98 4.94
CA GLN A 59 -3.29 -4.13 5.86
C GLN A 59 -4.39 -5.14 5.49
N ASP A 60 -5.36 -4.74 4.66
CA ASP A 60 -6.45 -5.63 4.27
C ASP A 60 -5.98 -6.66 3.24
N ARG A 61 -6.50 -7.88 3.35
CA ARG A 61 -6.17 -9.01 2.49
C ARG A 61 -7.36 -9.44 1.65
N PHE A 62 -8.24 -8.51 1.25
CA PHE A 62 -9.41 -8.67 0.36
C PHE A 62 -9.83 -10.15 0.26
N LYS A 63 -10.66 -10.60 1.21
CA LYS A 63 -10.74 -12.03 1.59
C LYS A 63 -11.08 -12.94 0.40
N LYS A 64 -10.74 -14.22 0.54
CA LYS A 64 -10.66 -15.23 -0.55
C LYS A 64 -11.87 -15.38 -1.48
N ASN A 65 -13.10 -15.05 -1.07
CA ASN A 65 -14.32 -15.24 -1.86
C ASN A 65 -15.02 -13.92 -2.22
N ASP A 66 -14.40 -12.77 -1.93
CA ASP A 66 -15.07 -11.47 -2.02
C ASP A 66 -14.84 -10.84 -3.40
N LEU A 67 -15.88 -10.17 -3.90
CA LEU A 67 -15.87 -9.37 -5.13
C LEU A 67 -14.60 -8.51 -5.27
N GLU A 68 -14.14 -7.96 -4.15
CA GLU A 68 -12.94 -7.14 -4.01
C GLU A 68 -11.67 -7.85 -4.48
N LYS A 69 -11.52 -9.15 -4.20
CA LYS A 69 -10.36 -9.92 -4.65
C LYS A 69 -10.33 -10.05 -6.17
N LYS A 70 -11.50 -10.30 -6.78
CA LYS A 70 -11.62 -10.39 -8.24
C LYS A 70 -11.29 -9.03 -8.86
N VAL A 71 -11.89 -7.96 -8.34
CA VAL A 71 -11.66 -6.60 -8.81
C VAL A 71 -10.20 -6.18 -8.65
N PHE A 72 -9.56 -6.51 -7.53
CA PHE A 72 -8.15 -6.24 -7.32
C PHE A 72 -7.27 -7.01 -8.31
N ARG A 73 -7.51 -8.31 -8.52
CA ARG A 73 -6.75 -9.09 -9.50
C ARG A 73 -6.93 -8.56 -10.93
N GLU A 74 -8.15 -8.21 -11.31
CA GLU A 74 -8.47 -7.69 -12.64
C GLU A 74 -7.97 -6.25 -12.84
N SER A 75 -7.74 -5.50 -11.75
CA SER A 75 -7.25 -4.12 -11.79
C SER A 75 -5.83 -3.97 -12.32
N GLY A 76 -5.00 -5.00 -12.19
CA GLY A 76 -3.57 -4.91 -12.49
C GLY A 76 -2.79 -3.94 -11.59
N LEU A 77 -3.35 -3.54 -10.44
CA LEU A 77 -2.65 -2.67 -9.48
C LEU A 77 -1.54 -3.42 -8.76
N THR A 78 -0.39 -2.76 -8.59
CA THR A 78 0.67 -3.25 -7.72
C THR A 78 0.30 -2.96 -6.26
N ALA A 79 0.46 -3.93 -5.37
CA ALA A 79 0.17 -3.75 -3.94
C ALA A 79 1.23 -4.30 -3.00
N PHE A 80 1.39 -3.60 -1.88
CA PHE A 80 2.13 -4.04 -0.72
C PHE A 80 1.19 -4.23 0.47
N PHE A 81 1.11 -5.48 0.92
CA PHE A 81 0.29 -5.93 2.02
C PHE A 81 1.11 -5.97 3.31
N LEU A 82 0.71 -5.20 4.32
CA LEU A 82 1.30 -5.30 5.65
C LEU A 82 0.89 -6.63 6.29
N MET A 83 1.86 -7.45 6.71
CA MET A 83 1.57 -8.75 7.33
C MET A 83 0.76 -8.63 8.63
N LYS A 84 0.11 -9.73 9.06
CA LYS A 84 -0.77 -9.76 10.24
C LYS A 84 -0.15 -9.15 11.52
N GLY A 85 1.16 -9.26 11.72
CA GLY A 85 1.83 -8.69 12.90
C GLY A 85 1.85 -7.15 12.96
N TRP A 86 1.50 -6.45 11.87
CA TRP A 86 1.41 -4.99 11.88
C TRP A 86 0.19 -4.46 12.63
N SER A 87 -0.89 -5.26 12.73
CA SER A 87 -2.13 -4.83 13.38
C SER A 87 -1.99 -4.67 14.89
N SER A 88 -1.03 -5.39 15.51
CA SER A 88 -0.75 -5.31 16.95
C SER A 88 0.23 -4.20 17.34
N LEU A 89 0.82 -3.50 16.38
CA LEU A 89 1.78 -2.42 16.66
C LEU A 89 1.06 -1.16 17.13
N THR A 90 1.67 -0.45 18.08
CA THR A 90 1.25 0.90 18.44
C THR A 90 1.42 1.86 17.26
N TYR A 91 0.77 3.01 17.34
CA TYR A 91 0.85 4.04 16.29
C TYR A 91 2.30 4.41 15.94
N TRP A 92 3.13 4.69 16.96
CA TRP A 92 4.52 5.09 16.74
C TRP A 92 5.36 3.93 16.20
N GLU A 93 5.16 2.71 16.69
CA GLU A 93 5.84 1.53 16.16
C GLU A 93 5.55 1.29 14.69
N LYS A 94 4.26 1.36 14.32
CA LYS A 94 3.81 1.25 12.93
C LYS A 94 4.42 2.34 12.07
N SER A 95 4.46 3.58 12.57
CA SER A 95 4.99 4.74 11.85
C SER A 95 6.47 4.60 11.56
N TRP A 96 7.31 4.38 12.57
CA TRP A 96 8.76 4.31 12.35
C TRP A 96 9.16 3.06 11.55
N LYS A 97 8.45 1.93 11.73
CA LYS A 97 8.68 0.72 10.91
C LYS A 97 8.32 0.96 9.45
N LEU A 98 7.18 1.59 9.16
CA LEU A 98 6.79 1.86 7.77
C LEU A 98 7.75 2.85 7.10
N VAL A 99 8.15 3.91 7.81
CA VAL A 99 9.20 4.82 7.34
C VAL A 99 10.52 4.07 7.08
N ARG A 100 10.91 3.15 7.97
CA ARG A 100 12.11 2.32 7.76
C ARG A 100 12.03 1.43 6.52
N TRP A 101 10.84 0.92 6.20
CA TRP A 101 10.57 0.11 5.01
C TRP A 101 10.46 0.93 3.73
N TRP A 102 10.15 2.23 3.83
CA TRP A 102 9.76 3.06 2.70
C TRP A 102 10.74 3.04 1.52
N PRO A 103 12.06 3.22 1.71
CA PRO A 103 13.00 3.21 0.58
C PRO A 103 13.00 1.87 -0.18
N ALA A 104 12.82 0.75 0.54
CA ALA A 104 12.73 -0.56 -0.08
C ALA A 104 11.41 -0.75 -0.85
N VAL A 105 10.32 -0.14 -0.38
CA VAL A 105 9.02 -0.17 -1.08
C VAL A 105 9.12 0.58 -2.40
N ILE A 106 9.73 1.78 -2.38
CA ILE A 106 9.98 2.57 -3.59
C ILE A 106 10.84 1.79 -4.58
N ASP A 107 12.03 1.32 -4.16
CA ASP A 107 12.94 0.57 -5.02
C ASP A 107 12.30 -0.70 -5.60
N GLN A 108 11.53 -1.42 -4.78
CA GLN A 108 10.80 -2.60 -5.25
C GLN A 108 9.71 -2.24 -6.25
N ALA A 109 8.99 -1.14 -6.04
CA ALA A 109 7.93 -0.68 -6.92
C ALA A 109 8.44 -0.21 -8.29
N GLU A 110 9.64 0.37 -8.37
CA GLU A 110 10.27 0.78 -9.64
C GLU A 110 10.68 -0.41 -10.51
N ARG A 111 11.00 -1.55 -9.88
CA ARG A 111 11.59 -2.72 -10.57
C ARG A 111 10.56 -3.75 -11.03
N VAL A 112 9.31 -3.65 -10.59
CA VAL A 112 8.30 -4.70 -10.79
C VAL A 112 7.38 -4.38 -11.93
N GLN A 113 6.87 -5.44 -12.56
CA GLN A 113 5.78 -5.30 -13.51
C GLN A 113 4.49 -4.90 -12.77
N PRO A 114 3.60 -4.12 -13.41
CA PRO A 114 2.28 -3.82 -12.86
C PRO A 114 1.52 -5.10 -12.46
N GLY A 115 0.72 -5.03 -11.41
CA GLY A 115 -0.08 -6.15 -10.90
C GLY A 115 0.67 -7.06 -9.93
N ALA A 116 1.93 -6.78 -9.63
CA ALA A 116 2.69 -7.52 -8.64
C ALA A 116 2.17 -7.26 -7.21
N SER A 117 2.21 -8.29 -6.37
CA SER A 117 1.75 -8.22 -4.98
C SER A 117 2.84 -8.71 -4.03
N PHE A 118 3.08 -7.95 -2.96
CA PHE A 118 4.14 -8.20 -1.99
C PHE A 118 3.61 -8.12 -0.58
N GLU A 119 4.16 -8.91 0.34
CA GLU A 119 3.97 -8.72 1.76
C GLU A 119 5.16 -8.00 2.39
N ILE A 120 4.87 -7.08 3.29
CA ILE A 120 5.85 -6.37 4.11
C ILE A 120 5.91 -7.01 5.51
N PRO A 121 7.03 -7.66 5.87
CA PRO A 121 7.23 -8.15 7.22
C PRO A 121 7.31 -7.04 8.28
N VAL A 122 6.95 -7.37 9.52
CA VAL A 122 7.05 -6.41 10.65
C VAL A 122 8.50 -5.99 10.92
N ASN A 123 9.44 -6.92 10.75
CA ASN A 123 10.84 -6.68 11.02
C ASN A 123 11.59 -6.47 9.71
N PHE A 124 12.29 -5.34 9.64
CA PHE A 124 13.19 -5.02 8.55
C PHE A 124 14.47 -5.86 8.68
N SER A 125 14.94 -6.46 7.59
CA SER A 125 16.20 -7.22 7.58
C SER A 125 16.92 -7.04 6.24
N GLY A 126 18.26 -6.96 6.29
CA GLY A 126 19.09 -6.68 5.10
C GLY A 126 18.70 -5.35 4.45
N ASN A 127 18.36 -5.39 3.16
CA ASN A 127 17.86 -4.25 2.39
C ASN A 127 16.33 -4.20 2.28
N GLY A 128 15.61 -4.98 3.09
CA GLY A 128 14.14 -5.10 3.02
C GLY A 128 13.75 -6.28 2.15
N LYS A 129 13.57 -7.45 2.78
CA LYS A 129 13.12 -8.67 2.08
C LYS A 129 11.60 -8.76 2.09
N PHE A 130 10.97 -8.52 0.95
CA PHE A 130 9.55 -8.77 0.74
C PHE A 130 9.25 -10.26 0.58
N ARG A 131 8.01 -10.66 0.85
CA ARG A 131 7.50 -11.97 0.42
C ARG A 131 6.59 -11.74 -0.78
N GLN A 132 6.89 -12.37 -1.91
CA GLN A 132 5.99 -12.28 -3.05
C GLN A 132 4.69 -13.02 -2.71
N TYR A 133 3.56 -12.36 -2.97
CA TYR A 133 2.23 -12.89 -2.77
C TYR A 133 1.53 -12.90 -4.12
N ASN A 134 1.05 -14.05 -4.58
CA ASN A 134 0.31 -14.10 -5.83
C ASN A 134 -1.17 -13.89 -5.51
N TYR A 135 -1.73 -12.78 -6.00
CA TYR A 135 -3.14 -12.44 -5.75
C TYR A 135 -4.11 -13.20 -6.64
#